data_AF-A0A9D9SF58-F1
#
_entry.id   AF-A0A9D9SF58-F1
#
_cell.length_a   1.000
_cell.length_b   1.000
_cell.length_c   1.000
_cell.angle_alpha   90.00
_cell.angle_beta   90.00
_cell.angle_gamma   90.00
#
_symmetry.space_group_name_H-M   'P 1'
#
loop_
_entity.id
_entity.type
_entity.pdbx_description
1 polymer ?
#
loop_
_entity_poly.entity_id
_entity_poly.type
_entity_poly.pdbx_seq_one_letter_code
_entity_poly.pdbx_strand_id
1 'polypeptide(L)'
;MKLRWRFGIIAGLFLAVFALYPQMKMVYLRGAEWQGHYAYNDVDEVAYASYLSALIDGRPRKNDPYTGRDDSAQDPQPESLFSIQFAAPYTIAIPARVFGIGAPWAMTLAGAFAAFATAFVIFWLIGMIMGDNWYAMAGSLFVLAGGALFAGEGAIGEILGTSYSYPYFPGFRRYIPAMAFPAFFGLIALVWKLLAGDDEGNRRSAGYTHILLIAAAACCFGYTVFSYFYVWTTAAAWLAGLVLTLLLLRPEGVWTDLKRLAILGAGCALFLVPYAYLLSRRSHTMDDVQLLVLTHAPDLFRVPELISYAVFAIIFSSVLLGKLELRSRPTVFAISLALVPIAVFNQQVITGRALQPIHYEVFIGNYVAGLALVVTVGLLIRGAAPAKLRAVFGVVAIVAAAWGFVECHYTVRILDEVNVLRDQQMPVARRLTELAGDAPDRFQQVVMHYGIAEGDDLPTIAPQATLWARHQHVFAGVTWDENKQRYYQYLYYQGTTPKQLADGMKKGDDFVSVIALFGWGRHTDRLNSAYKPLTFGEIDVEVLKYTEYIRTFDPARAGNRPLDYAIADAEYMPDFANIDRWYERDAGETHGKFILFRLKLRQ
;
A
#
# COMPACT_ATOMS: atom_id res chain seq x y z
N MET A 1 -30.43 2.92 -20.65
CA MET A 1 -31.11 3.15 -19.36
C MET A 1 -30.32 4.19 -18.57
N LYS A 2 -30.96 5.15 -17.87
CA LYS A 2 -30.23 6.08 -16.99
C LYS A 2 -29.87 5.37 -15.67
N LEU A 3 -28.58 5.40 -15.30
CA LEU A 3 -28.13 4.88 -14.01
C LEU A 3 -28.70 5.70 -12.86
N ARG A 4 -29.05 5.04 -11.76
CA ARG A 4 -29.54 5.65 -10.53
C ARG A 4 -28.39 5.72 -9.53
N TRP A 5 -27.74 6.87 -9.44
CA TRP A 5 -26.53 7.10 -8.64
C TRP A 5 -26.64 6.73 -7.17
N ARG A 6 -27.86 6.75 -6.57
CA ARG A 6 -28.09 6.31 -5.19
C ARG A 6 -27.56 4.90 -4.87
N PHE A 7 -27.56 4.00 -5.85
CA PHE A 7 -27.05 2.64 -5.67
C PHE A 7 -25.52 2.62 -5.56
N GLY A 8 -24.83 3.44 -6.35
CA GLY A 8 -23.39 3.67 -6.22
C GLY A 8 -23.03 4.34 -4.90
N ILE A 9 -23.85 5.31 -4.44
CA ILE A 9 -23.68 5.95 -3.13
C ILE A 9 -23.82 4.92 -2.00
N ILE A 10 -24.84 4.05 -2.04
CA ILE A 10 -25.01 2.99 -1.03
C ILE A 10 -23.78 2.07 -0.99
N ALA A 11 -23.31 1.58 -2.13
CA ALA A 11 -22.09 0.76 -2.18
C ALA A 11 -20.90 1.54 -1.59
N GLY A 12 -20.68 2.77 -2.05
CA GLY A 12 -19.59 3.63 -1.54
C GLY A 12 -19.64 3.83 -0.03
N LEU A 13 -20.83 4.03 0.56
CA LEU A 13 -20.97 4.19 2.01
C LEU A 13 -20.57 2.93 2.78
N PHE A 14 -20.97 1.73 2.32
CA PHE A 14 -20.53 0.49 2.96
C PHE A 14 -19.01 0.35 2.93
N LEU A 15 -18.36 0.61 1.79
CA LEU A 15 -16.91 0.50 1.69
C LEU A 15 -16.18 1.59 2.49
N ALA A 16 -16.74 2.80 2.60
CA ALA A 16 -16.22 3.83 3.50
C ALA A 16 -16.31 3.39 4.96
N VAL A 17 -17.42 2.76 5.36
CA VAL A 17 -17.59 2.20 6.72
C VAL A 17 -16.58 1.09 6.98
N PHE A 18 -16.30 0.21 6.01
CA PHE A 18 -15.25 -0.80 6.14
C PHE A 18 -13.87 -0.17 6.30
N ALA A 19 -13.57 0.89 5.53
CA ALA A 19 -12.32 1.63 5.66
C ALA A 19 -12.13 2.33 7.02
N LEU A 20 -13.24 2.72 7.65
CA LEU A 20 -13.27 3.34 8.98
C LEU A 20 -13.34 2.33 10.12
N TYR A 21 -13.67 1.06 9.85
CA TYR A 21 -13.82 0.03 10.88
C TYR A 21 -12.63 -0.09 11.83
N PRO A 22 -11.37 -0.09 11.36
CA PRO A 22 -10.21 -0.13 12.24
C PRO A 22 -10.19 1.04 13.23
N GLN A 23 -10.53 2.25 12.76
CA GLN A 23 -10.60 3.43 13.61
C GLN A 23 -11.73 3.33 14.62
N MET A 24 -12.92 2.90 14.19
CA MET A 24 -14.07 2.71 15.08
C MET A 24 -13.76 1.68 16.18
N LYS A 25 -13.05 0.60 15.82
CA LYS A 25 -12.64 -0.43 16.77
C LYS A 25 -11.59 0.10 17.75
N MET A 26 -10.59 0.85 17.31
CA MET A 26 -9.61 1.47 18.18
C MET A 26 -10.24 2.44 19.18
N VAL A 27 -11.16 3.30 18.72
CA VAL A 27 -11.92 4.20 19.58
C VAL A 27 -12.76 3.40 20.58
N TYR A 28 -13.35 2.28 20.17
CA TYR A 28 -14.07 1.38 21.07
C TYR A 28 -13.15 0.73 22.13
N LEU A 29 -11.99 0.21 21.72
CA LEU A 29 -11.03 -0.45 22.61
C LEU A 29 -10.44 0.53 23.65
N ARG A 30 -10.17 1.76 23.24
CA ARG A 30 -9.58 2.80 24.11
C ARG A 30 -10.62 3.59 24.90
N GLY A 31 -11.87 3.66 24.43
CA GLY A 31 -12.94 4.41 25.07
C GLY A 31 -12.54 5.86 25.35
N ALA A 32 -12.71 6.29 26.60
CA ALA A 32 -12.34 7.65 27.05
C ALA A 32 -10.82 7.89 27.09
N GLU A 33 -10.00 6.84 27.04
CA GLU A 33 -8.54 6.94 27.08
C GLU A 33 -7.91 7.10 25.69
N TRP A 34 -8.73 7.14 24.64
CA TRP A 34 -8.26 7.35 23.28
C TRP A 34 -7.61 8.73 23.13
N GLN A 35 -6.35 8.74 22.70
CA GLN A 35 -5.53 9.95 22.64
C GLN A 35 -5.57 10.65 21.27
N GLY A 36 -6.30 10.10 20.30
CA GLY A 36 -6.46 10.71 18.98
C GLY A 36 -5.50 10.17 17.92
N HIS A 37 -4.81 9.06 18.18
CA HIS A 37 -4.06 8.37 17.13
C HIS A 37 -5.02 7.62 16.19
N TYR A 38 -4.54 7.32 14.98
CA TYR A 38 -5.26 6.50 14.03
C TYR A 38 -4.88 5.01 14.12
N ALA A 39 -5.79 4.13 13.72
CA ALA A 39 -5.58 2.69 13.70
C ALA A 39 -4.88 2.25 12.42
N TYR A 40 -3.68 1.68 12.54
CA TYR A 40 -2.98 1.04 11.43
C TYR A 40 -3.68 -0.23 10.98
N ASN A 41 -3.64 -0.44 9.68
CA ASN A 41 -4.24 -1.59 9.02
C ASN A 41 -3.20 -2.55 8.41
N ASP A 42 -1.98 -2.08 8.24
CA ASP A 42 -0.86 -2.81 7.68
C ASP A 42 0.43 -2.29 8.32
N VAL A 43 1.47 -3.11 8.36
CA VAL A 43 2.73 -2.76 9.02
C VAL A 43 3.47 -1.63 8.29
N ASP A 44 3.35 -1.55 6.97
CA ASP A 44 4.04 -0.54 6.14
C ASP A 44 3.36 0.84 6.21
N GLU A 45 2.13 0.93 6.72
CA GLU A 45 1.38 2.19 6.79
C GLU A 45 2.09 3.26 7.62
N VAL A 46 2.98 2.85 8.53
CA VAL A 46 3.76 3.73 9.41
C VAL A 46 4.73 4.60 8.61
N ALA A 47 5.41 3.99 7.63
CA ALA A 47 6.32 4.71 6.76
C ALA A 47 5.56 5.73 5.89
N TYR A 48 4.38 5.34 5.39
CA TYR A 48 3.53 6.25 4.61
C TYR A 48 3.04 7.43 5.45
N ALA A 49 2.66 7.19 6.71
CA ALA A 49 2.18 8.22 7.63
C ALA A 49 3.26 9.20 8.02
N SER A 50 4.47 8.70 8.31
CA SER A 50 5.66 9.51 8.60
C SER A 50 6.00 10.43 7.43
N TYR A 51 6.03 9.90 6.21
CA TYR A 51 6.29 10.71 5.02
C TYR A 51 5.14 11.70 4.73
N LEU A 52 3.88 11.30 4.93
CA LEU A 52 2.74 12.20 4.82
C LEU A 52 2.83 13.35 5.83
N SER A 53 3.20 13.07 7.07
CA SER A 53 3.38 14.06 8.14
C SER A 53 4.46 15.07 7.75
N ALA A 54 5.61 14.60 7.28
CA ALA A 54 6.68 15.46 6.77
C ALA A 54 6.21 16.41 5.64
N LEU A 55 5.38 15.93 4.71
CA LEU A 55 4.82 16.77 3.65
C LEU A 55 3.80 17.80 4.18
N ILE A 56 3.01 17.43 5.19
CA ILE A 56 2.08 18.36 5.88
C ILE A 56 2.88 19.46 6.58
N ASP A 57 4.00 19.12 7.21
CA ASP A 57 4.95 20.06 7.84
C ASP A 57 5.69 20.95 6.82
N GLY A 58 5.55 20.65 5.53
CA GLY A 58 6.13 21.44 4.45
C GLY A 58 7.56 21.08 4.09
N ARG A 59 8.03 19.90 4.48
CA ARG A 59 9.31 19.33 4.05
C ARG A 59 9.28 19.04 2.54
N PRO A 60 10.44 19.04 1.85
CA PRO A 60 10.49 18.82 0.41
C PRO A 60 10.00 17.42 0.01
N ARG A 61 9.65 17.22 -1.27
CA ARG A 61 9.24 15.90 -1.80
C ARG A 61 10.27 14.79 -1.50
N LYS A 62 11.55 15.12 -1.62
CA LYS A 62 12.64 14.22 -1.26
C LYS A 62 13.03 14.54 0.18
N ASN A 63 12.32 13.92 1.12
CA ASN A 63 12.60 14.00 2.55
C ASN A 63 12.80 12.60 3.12
N ASP A 64 13.47 12.54 4.27
CA ASP A 64 13.55 11.36 5.12
C ASP A 64 13.05 11.72 6.53
N PRO A 65 11.82 11.31 6.90
CA PRO A 65 11.25 11.64 8.20
C PRO A 65 11.98 10.98 9.36
N TYR A 66 12.64 9.84 9.13
CA TYR A 66 13.32 9.07 10.19
C TYR A 66 14.71 9.63 10.51
N THR A 67 15.39 10.26 9.56
CA THR A 67 16.74 10.80 9.77
C THR A 67 16.82 12.32 9.86
N GLY A 68 15.77 13.03 9.43
CA GLY A 68 15.81 14.49 9.30
C GLY A 68 16.61 14.99 8.09
N ARG A 69 17.08 14.09 7.21
CA ARG A 69 17.87 14.45 6.01
C ARG A 69 16.92 14.81 4.87
N ASP A 70 16.81 16.11 4.63
CA ASP A 70 15.96 16.68 3.59
C ASP A 70 16.78 17.14 2.38
N ASP A 71 16.20 16.99 1.20
CA ASP A 71 16.78 17.50 -0.04
C ASP A 71 16.94 19.02 -0.01
N SER A 72 18.18 19.46 -0.24
CA SER A 72 18.53 20.87 -0.35
C SER A 72 19.58 21.07 -1.43
N ALA A 73 19.85 22.32 -1.80
CA ALA A 73 20.90 22.63 -2.78
C ALA A 73 22.29 22.24 -2.26
N GLN A 74 22.48 22.23 -0.94
CA GLN A 74 23.73 21.91 -0.26
C GLN A 74 23.87 20.39 -0.01
N ASP A 75 22.75 19.71 0.25
CA ASP A 75 22.68 18.28 0.51
C ASP A 75 21.58 17.63 -0.35
N PRO A 76 21.87 17.36 -1.64
CA PRO A 76 20.90 16.77 -2.54
C PRO A 76 20.65 15.29 -2.21
N GLN A 77 19.39 14.92 -2.01
CA GLN A 77 18.99 13.54 -1.74
C GLN A 77 18.63 12.80 -3.05
N PRO A 78 18.92 11.49 -3.16
CA PRO A 78 18.42 10.68 -4.26
C PRO A 78 16.91 10.43 -4.14
N GLU A 79 16.30 9.86 -5.18
CA GLU A 79 14.88 9.51 -5.18
C GLU A 79 14.63 8.24 -4.32
N SER A 80 13.67 8.30 -3.40
CA SER A 80 13.08 7.15 -2.71
C SER A 80 11.78 6.68 -3.37
N LEU A 81 11.28 5.49 -3.03
CA LEU A 81 9.96 5.01 -3.48
C LEU A 81 8.85 6.03 -3.22
N PHE A 82 8.85 6.64 -2.03
CA PHE A 82 7.87 7.64 -1.60
C PHE A 82 7.97 8.94 -2.40
N SER A 83 9.18 9.39 -2.69
CA SER A 83 9.38 10.60 -3.50
C SER A 83 8.95 10.38 -4.95
N ILE A 84 9.17 9.20 -5.54
CA ILE A 84 8.72 8.86 -6.89
C ILE A 84 7.19 8.73 -6.92
N GLN A 85 6.60 8.10 -5.90
CA GLN A 85 5.16 7.86 -5.78
C GLN A 85 4.44 9.03 -5.10
N PHE A 86 4.68 10.26 -5.57
CA PHE A 86 4.24 11.48 -4.90
C PHE A 86 2.76 11.86 -5.14
N ALA A 87 2.05 11.32 -6.13
CA ALA A 87 0.70 11.79 -6.45
C ALA A 87 -0.32 11.49 -5.33
N ALA A 88 -0.34 10.25 -4.83
CA ALA A 88 -1.16 9.86 -3.70
C ALA A 88 -0.90 10.70 -2.42
N PRO A 89 0.34 10.80 -1.90
CA PRO A 89 0.63 11.61 -0.72
C PRO A 89 0.25 13.07 -0.88
N TYR A 90 0.58 13.72 -2.00
CA TYR A 90 0.27 15.15 -2.17
C TYR A 90 -1.23 15.41 -2.28
N THR A 91 -2.01 14.45 -2.79
CA THR A 91 -3.48 14.52 -2.80
C THR A 91 -4.04 14.58 -1.38
N ILE A 92 -3.33 14.01 -0.39
CA ILE A 92 -3.72 14.01 1.02
C ILE A 92 -3.08 15.20 1.75
N ALA A 93 -1.78 15.41 1.59
CA ALA A 93 -0.96 16.38 2.33
C ALA A 93 -1.39 17.82 2.07
N ILE A 94 -1.68 18.18 0.81
CA ILE A 94 -2.04 19.57 0.46
C ILE A 94 -3.34 19.99 1.16
N PRO A 95 -4.48 19.27 1.02
CA PRO A 95 -5.67 19.59 1.79
C PRO A 95 -5.44 19.55 3.30
N ALA A 96 -4.74 18.54 3.81
CA ALA A 96 -4.48 18.39 5.24
C ALA A 96 -3.75 19.62 5.81
N ARG A 97 -2.70 20.09 5.12
CA ARG A 97 -1.97 21.31 5.47
C ARG A 97 -2.84 22.57 5.40
N VAL A 98 -3.66 22.72 4.35
CA VAL A 98 -4.55 23.87 4.18
C VAL A 98 -5.59 23.96 5.31
N PHE A 99 -6.08 22.81 5.79
CA PHE A 99 -7.10 22.74 6.84
C PHE A 99 -6.55 22.53 8.25
N GLY A 100 -5.21 22.48 8.43
CA GLY A 100 -4.60 22.24 9.73
C GLY A 100 -4.90 20.84 10.30
N ILE A 101 -5.08 19.84 9.44
CA ILE A 101 -5.36 18.45 9.81
C ILE A 101 -4.04 17.68 9.87
N GLY A 102 -3.74 17.06 11.02
CA GLY A 102 -2.56 16.21 11.18
C GLY A 102 -2.66 14.87 10.46
N ALA A 103 -1.51 14.19 10.29
CA ALA A 103 -1.41 12.92 9.57
C ALA A 103 -2.41 11.84 10.03
N PRO A 104 -2.69 11.62 11.34
CA PRO A 104 -3.63 10.59 11.78
C PRO A 104 -5.04 10.73 11.19
N TRP A 105 -5.57 11.95 11.21
CA TRP A 105 -6.89 12.24 10.66
C TRP A 105 -6.88 12.26 9.13
N ALA A 106 -5.81 12.78 8.53
CA ALA A 106 -5.65 12.81 7.08
C ALA A 106 -5.65 11.38 6.50
N MET A 107 -4.90 10.44 7.10
CA MET A 107 -4.89 9.02 6.72
C MET A 107 -6.28 8.40 6.84
N THR A 108 -6.97 8.63 7.96
CA THR A 108 -8.31 8.07 8.24
C THR A 108 -9.34 8.52 7.20
N LEU A 109 -9.41 9.84 6.95
CA LEU A 109 -10.37 10.42 6.02
C LEU A 109 -10.06 10.07 4.56
N ALA A 110 -8.79 10.08 4.17
CA ALA A 110 -8.37 9.71 2.82
C ALA A 110 -8.74 8.26 2.50
N GLY A 111 -8.53 7.33 3.43
CA GLY A 111 -8.93 5.93 3.28
C GLY A 111 -10.44 5.77 3.01
N ALA A 112 -11.27 6.43 3.81
CA ALA A 112 -12.73 6.40 3.65
C ALA A 112 -13.18 6.97 2.30
N PHE A 113 -12.60 8.11 1.90
CA PHE A 113 -12.88 8.73 0.60
C PHE A 113 -12.46 7.85 -0.56
N ALA A 114 -11.26 7.27 -0.52
CA ALA A 114 -10.74 6.39 -1.56
C ALA A 114 -11.60 5.13 -1.74
N ALA A 115 -12.03 4.51 -0.63
CA ALA A 115 -12.92 3.35 -0.65
C ALA A 115 -14.28 3.70 -1.27
N PHE A 116 -14.87 4.84 -0.88
CA PHE A 116 -16.10 5.35 -1.47
C PHE A 116 -15.96 5.59 -2.98
N ALA A 117 -14.93 6.33 -3.39
CA ALA A 117 -14.70 6.72 -4.77
C ALA A 117 -14.46 5.49 -5.66
N THR A 118 -13.68 4.52 -5.17
CA THR A 118 -13.43 3.26 -5.88
C THR A 118 -14.73 2.50 -6.13
N ALA A 119 -15.55 2.29 -5.09
CA ALA A 119 -16.82 1.60 -5.22
C ALA A 119 -17.78 2.32 -6.17
N PHE A 120 -17.81 3.65 -6.12
CA PHE A 120 -18.63 4.47 -7.01
C PHE A 120 -18.22 4.33 -8.48
N VAL A 121 -16.91 4.32 -8.76
CA VAL A 121 -16.37 4.16 -10.11
C VAL A 121 -16.61 2.75 -10.65
N ILE A 122 -16.43 1.70 -9.82
CA ILE A 122 -16.76 0.33 -10.21
C ILE A 122 -18.26 0.18 -10.47
N PHE A 123 -19.12 0.80 -9.66
CA PHE A 123 -20.56 0.84 -9.90
C PHE A 123 -20.88 1.48 -11.25
N TRP A 124 -20.22 2.60 -11.55
CA TRP A 124 -20.40 3.28 -12.82
C TRP A 124 -19.97 2.40 -14.00
N LEU A 125 -18.80 1.75 -13.91
CA LEU A 125 -18.30 0.81 -14.92
C LEU A 125 -19.27 -0.35 -15.16
N ILE A 126 -19.62 -1.11 -14.11
CA ILE A 126 -20.52 -2.26 -14.22
C ILE A 126 -21.89 -1.79 -14.72
N GLY A 127 -22.38 -0.66 -14.22
CA GLY A 127 -23.62 -0.05 -14.66
C GLY A 127 -23.63 0.30 -16.14
N MET A 128 -22.52 0.82 -16.69
CA MET A 128 -22.37 1.10 -18.13
C MET A 128 -22.38 -0.17 -18.97
N ILE A 129 -21.71 -1.25 -18.53
CA ILE A 129 -21.64 -2.51 -19.27
C ILE A 129 -23.00 -3.23 -19.23
N MET A 130 -23.63 -3.27 -18.06
CA MET A 130 -24.77 -4.14 -17.78
C MET A 130 -26.12 -3.45 -17.93
N GLY A 131 -26.18 -2.13 -17.74
CA GLY A 131 -27.42 -1.39 -17.77
C GLY A 131 -28.39 -1.75 -16.65
N ASP A 132 -27.92 -2.25 -15.49
CA ASP A 132 -28.74 -2.57 -14.31
C ASP A 132 -28.09 -2.03 -13.02
N ASN A 133 -28.85 -1.27 -12.24
CA ASN A 133 -28.34 -0.61 -11.02
C ASN A 133 -28.16 -1.57 -9.85
N TRP A 134 -29.02 -2.58 -9.72
CA TRP A 134 -28.94 -3.57 -8.64
C TRP A 134 -27.74 -4.47 -8.84
N TYR A 135 -27.56 -4.93 -10.08
CA TYR A 135 -26.39 -5.71 -10.46
C TYR A 135 -25.10 -4.92 -10.25
N ALA A 136 -25.05 -3.66 -10.68
CA ALA A 136 -23.88 -2.81 -10.50
C ALA A 136 -23.52 -2.58 -9.03
N MET A 137 -24.52 -2.37 -8.16
CA MET A 137 -24.29 -2.23 -6.72
C MET A 137 -23.74 -3.53 -6.12
N ALA A 138 -24.40 -4.66 -6.40
CA ALA A 138 -24.01 -5.96 -5.90
C ALA A 138 -22.61 -6.34 -6.38
N GLY A 139 -22.32 -6.14 -7.66
CA GLY A 139 -21.01 -6.38 -8.26
C GLY A 139 -19.91 -5.51 -7.65
N SER A 140 -20.18 -4.23 -7.37
CA SER A 140 -19.18 -3.35 -6.75
C SER A 140 -18.84 -3.77 -5.32
N LEU A 141 -19.86 -4.13 -4.53
CA LEU A 141 -19.67 -4.67 -3.19
C LEU A 141 -18.93 -6.01 -3.24
N PHE A 142 -19.31 -6.91 -4.14
CA PHE A 142 -18.70 -8.22 -4.28
C PHE A 142 -17.22 -8.14 -4.68
N VAL A 143 -16.86 -7.28 -5.65
CA VAL A 143 -15.47 -7.08 -6.06
C VAL A 143 -14.61 -6.58 -4.90
N LEU A 144 -15.10 -5.58 -4.17
CA LEU A 144 -14.28 -4.91 -3.14
C LEU A 144 -14.27 -5.65 -1.80
N ALA A 145 -15.42 -6.13 -1.34
CA ALA A 145 -15.52 -6.93 -0.11
C ALA A 145 -14.98 -8.35 -0.29
N GLY A 146 -15.00 -8.89 -1.51
CA GLY A 146 -14.40 -10.18 -1.85
C GLY A 146 -12.91 -10.14 -2.15
N GLY A 147 -12.27 -8.96 -2.11
CA GLY A 147 -10.86 -8.81 -2.52
C GLY A 147 -9.89 -9.75 -1.80
N ALA A 148 -10.03 -9.91 -0.49
CA ALA A 148 -9.20 -10.84 0.28
C ALA A 148 -9.42 -12.30 -0.18
N LEU A 149 -10.67 -12.73 -0.32
CA LEU A 149 -11.02 -14.04 -0.87
C LEU A 149 -10.40 -14.28 -2.26
N PHE A 150 -10.43 -13.29 -3.13
CA PHE A 150 -9.85 -13.41 -4.48
C PHE A 150 -8.32 -13.42 -4.49
N ALA A 151 -7.68 -12.96 -3.40
CA ALA A 151 -6.25 -13.12 -3.18
C ALA A 151 -5.91 -14.48 -2.56
N GLY A 152 -6.89 -15.26 -2.10
CA GLY A 152 -6.64 -16.46 -1.29
C GLY A 152 -6.16 -16.16 0.13
N GLU A 153 -6.30 -14.91 0.55
CA GLU A 153 -5.84 -14.40 1.85
C GLU A 153 -7.06 -13.93 2.66
N GLY A 154 -6.85 -13.63 3.94
CA GLY A 154 -7.87 -13.02 4.80
C GLY A 154 -8.62 -14.00 5.72
N ALA A 155 -9.82 -13.60 6.15
CA ALA A 155 -10.53 -14.23 7.27
C ALA A 155 -10.89 -15.70 7.06
N ILE A 156 -11.09 -16.13 5.82
CA ILE A 156 -11.58 -17.48 5.52
C ILE A 156 -10.62 -18.58 5.99
N GLY A 157 -9.31 -18.37 5.86
CA GLY A 157 -8.30 -19.36 6.25
C GLY A 157 -8.29 -19.58 7.77
N GLU A 158 -8.47 -18.50 8.53
CA GLU A 158 -8.55 -18.57 9.98
C GLU A 158 -9.88 -19.18 10.45
N ILE A 159 -11.00 -18.82 9.82
CA ILE A 159 -12.32 -19.41 10.11
C ILE A 159 -12.31 -20.92 9.87
N LEU A 160 -11.58 -21.39 8.85
CA LEU A 160 -11.47 -22.82 8.51
C LEU A 160 -10.31 -23.52 9.22
N GLY A 161 -9.47 -22.81 9.99
CA GLY A 161 -8.31 -23.37 10.68
C GLY A 161 -7.18 -23.83 9.74
N THR A 162 -7.11 -23.29 8.52
CA THR A 162 -6.10 -23.66 7.52
C THR A 162 -4.93 -22.68 7.44
N SER A 163 -5.11 -21.42 7.88
CA SER A 163 -4.06 -20.40 7.93
C SER A 163 -4.41 -19.28 8.92
N TYR A 164 -3.51 -18.31 9.09
CA TYR A 164 -3.81 -17.06 9.79
C TYR A 164 -4.41 -16.04 8.83
N SER A 165 -5.23 -15.12 9.34
CA SER A 165 -5.72 -13.99 8.57
C SER A 165 -4.56 -13.06 8.23
N TYR A 166 -4.48 -12.62 6.97
CA TYR A 166 -3.57 -11.53 6.59
C TYR A 166 -4.11 -10.20 7.18
N PRO A 167 -3.25 -9.27 7.63
CA PRO A 167 -3.70 -7.98 8.15
C PRO A 167 -4.49 -7.18 7.11
N TYR A 168 -5.74 -6.90 7.48
CA TYR A 168 -6.74 -6.04 6.84
C TYR A 168 -7.17 -6.33 5.37
N PHE A 169 -8.19 -5.59 4.90
CA PHE A 169 -8.59 -5.45 3.50
C PHE A 169 -7.47 -4.83 2.64
N PRO A 170 -6.83 -5.61 1.76
CA PRO A 170 -5.66 -5.14 1.04
C PRO A 170 -5.87 -3.86 0.21
N GLY A 171 -6.99 -3.78 -0.50
CA GLY A 171 -7.35 -2.64 -1.35
C GLY A 171 -7.74 -1.37 -0.58
N PHE A 172 -7.94 -1.47 0.73
CA PHE A 172 -8.24 -0.32 1.58
C PHE A 172 -7.06 0.10 2.44
N ARG A 173 -5.87 -0.53 2.29
CA ARG A 173 -4.65 -0.04 2.92
C ARG A 173 -4.50 1.43 2.54
N ARG A 174 -4.51 2.29 3.55
CA ARG A 174 -4.56 3.75 3.41
C ARG A 174 -3.29 4.19 2.70
N TYR A 175 -3.36 5.34 2.05
CA TYR A 175 -2.29 5.86 1.20
C TYR A 175 -2.10 5.03 -0.08
N ILE A 176 -1.61 3.79 0.01
CA ILE A 176 -1.38 2.89 -1.11
C ILE A 176 -1.86 1.47 -0.74
N PRO A 177 -2.69 0.80 -1.56
CA PRO A 177 -3.08 1.19 -2.91
C PRO A 177 -4.36 2.03 -2.97
N ALA A 178 -5.03 2.29 -1.84
CA ALA A 178 -6.38 2.84 -1.82
C ALA A 178 -6.55 4.11 -2.67
N MET A 179 -5.61 5.07 -2.58
CA MET A 179 -5.71 6.31 -3.37
C MET A 179 -5.54 6.10 -4.88
N ALA A 180 -4.81 5.07 -5.30
CA ALA A 180 -4.59 4.77 -6.72
C ALA A 180 -5.81 4.08 -7.37
N PHE A 181 -6.64 3.40 -6.58
CA PHE A 181 -7.75 2.60 -7.08
C PHE A 181 -8.83 3.39 -7.85
N PRO A 182 -9.31 4.56 -7.37
CA PRO A 182 -10.27 5.35 -8.12
C PRO A 182 -9.77 5.71 -9.52
N ALA A 183 -8.47 6.03 -9.63
CA ALA A 183 -7.85 6.35 -10.92
C ALA A 183 -7.70 5.09 -11.80
N PHE A 184 -7.28 3.95 -11.23
CA PHE A 184 -7.17 2.69 -11.96
C PHE A 184 -8.51 2.22 -12.55
N PHE A 185 -9.55 2.12 -11.73
CA PHE A 185 -10.87 1.74 -12.22
C PHE A 185 -11.51 2.85 -13.07
N GLY A 186 -11.13 4.11 -12.83
CA GLY A 186 -11.53 5.26 -13.63
C GLY A 186 -10.99 5.16 -15.06
N LEU A 187 -9.71 4.82 -15.22
CA LEU A 187 -9.09 4.51 -16.50
C LEU A 187 -9.88 3.42 -17.23
N ILE A 188 -10.16 2.30 -16.56
CA ILE A 188 -10.92 1.19 -17.16
C ILE A 188 -12.31 1.65 -17.62
N ALA A 189 -13.01 2.42 -16.80
CA ALA A 189 -14.34 2.94 -17.10
C ALA A 189 -14.36 3.95 -18.25
N LEU A 190 -13.38 4.85 -18.30
CA LEU A 190 -13.24 5.84 -19.37
C LEU A 190 -12.90 5.18 -20.70
N VAL A 191 -12.01 4.18 -20.70
CA VAL A 191 -11.68 3.39 -21.90
C VAL A 191 -12.87 2.57 -22.37
N TRP A 192 -13.62 1.92 -21.47
CA TRP A 192 -14.86 1.25 -21.84
C TRP A 192 -15.84 2.21 -22.52
N LYS A 193 -16.04 3.40 -21.92
CA LYS A 193 -16.93 4.42 -22.50
C LYS A 193 -16.44 4.93 -23.86
N LEU A 194 -15.13 5.07 -24.04
CA LEU A 194 -14.52 5.45 -25.33
C LEU A 194 -14.75 4.40 -26.42
N LEU A 195 -14.74 3.11 -26.06
CA LEU A 195 -14.97 2.01 -26.98
C LEU A 195 -16.46 1.76 -27.25
N ALA A 196 -17.33 1.96 -26.25
CA ALA A 196 -18.77 1.74 -26.39
C ALA A 196 -19.51 2.92 -27.08
N GLY A 197 -18.94 4.12 -27.08
CA GLY A 197 -19.60 5.37 -27.51
C GLY A 197 -19.96 5.49 -29.00
N ASP A 198 -19.50 4.57 -29.86
CA ASP A 198 -19.78 4.64 -31.31
C ASP A 198 -21.16 4.10 -31.73
N ASP A 199 -21.89 3.45 -30.82
CA ASP A 199 -23.20 2.86 -31.14
C ASP A 199 -24.35 3.90 -31.10
N GLU A 200 -24.13 5.07 -30.49
CA GLU A 200 -25.11 6.16 -30.45
C GLU A 200 -24.84 7.15 -31.60
N GLY A 201 -25.70 7.13 -32.62
CA GLY A 201 -25.53 7.75 -33.96
C GLY A 201 -25.34 9.28 -34.07
N ASN A 202 -24.73 9.96 -33.10
CA ASN A 202 -24.52 11.41 -33.11
C ASN A 202 -23.03 11.79 -33.35
N ARG A 203 -22.56 11.57 -34.58
CA ARG A 203 -21.13 11.68 -34.98
C ARG A 203 -20.48 13.06 -34.86
N ARG A 204 -21.24 14.17 -34.81
CA ARG A 204 -20.66 15.54 -34.82
C ARG A 204 -20.31 16.11 -33.44
N SER A 205 -20.91 15.62 -32.35
CA SER A 205 -20.56 15.98 -30.96
C SER A 205 -19.56 15.00 -30.31
N ALA A 206 -19.29 13.88 -30.99
CA ALA A 206 -18.45 12.79 -30.50
C ALA A 206 -16.94 13.14 -30.44
N GLY A 207 -16.45 14.02 -31.33
CA GLY A 207 -15.02 14.32 -31.46
C GLY A 207 -14.39 14.94 -30.20
N TYR A 208 -14.96 16.04 -29.70
CA TYR A 208 -14.50 16.70 -28.48
C TYR A 208 -14.67 15.81 -27.25
N THR A 209 -15.78 15.07 -27.18
CA THR A 209 -16.06 14.14 -26.09
C THR A 209 -15.00 13.03 -26.04
N HIS A 210 -14.57 12.47 -27.18
CA HIS A 210 -13.54 11.43 -27.22
C HIS A 210 -12.16 11.95 -26.80
N ILE A 211 -11.78 13.16 -27.22
CA ILE A 211 -10.51 13.76 -26.80
C ILE A 211 -10.49 13.97 -25.29
N LEU A 212 -11.57 14.47 -24.71
CA LEU A 212 -11.69 14.64 -23.25
C LEU A 212 -11.64 13.30 -22.51
N LEU A 213 -12.27 12.24 -23.04
CA LEU A 213 -12.20 10.90 -22.46
C LEU A 213 -10.78 10.33 -22.52
N ILE A 214 -10.08 10.49 -23.64
CA ILE A 214 -8.69 10.05 -23.80
C ILE A 214 -7.77 10.82 -22.85
N ALA A 215 -7.92 12.15 -22.76
CA ALA A 215 -7.13 12.98 -21.85
C ALA A 215 -7.39 12.58 -20.38
N ALA A 216 -8.66 12.41 -19.99
CA ALA A 216 -9.01 11.95 -18.65
C ALA A 216 -8.44 10.56 -18.34
N ALA A 217 -8.53 9.62 -19.28
CA ALA A 217 -7.96 8.28 -19.14
C ALA A 217 -6.43 8.32 -19.00
N ALA A 218 -5.74 9.15 -19.80
CA ALA A 218 -4.30 9.36 -19.70
C ALA A 218 -3.92 9.97 -18.34
N CYS A 219 -4.69 10.93 -17.83
CA CYS A 219 -4.48 11.50 -16.49
C CYS A 219 -4.72 10.47 -15.39
N CYS A 220 -5.74 9.61 -15.51
CA CYS A 220 -5.95 8.49 -14.59
C CYS A 220 -4.73 7.54 -14.59
N PHE A 221 -4.21 7.19 -15.77
CA PHE A 221 -2.99 6.40 -15.88
C PHE A 221 -1.80 7.12 -15.24
N GLY A 222 -1.56 8.39 -15.57
CA GLY A 222 -0.49 9.20 -14.98
C GLY A 222 -0.57 9.28 -13.44
N TYR A 223 -1.78 9.41 -12.89
CA TYR A 223 -1.99 9.35 -11.44
C TYR A 223 -1.56 8.00 -10.87
N THR A 224 -1.90 6.88 -11.51
CA THR A 224 -1.44 5.55 -11.05
C THR A 224 0.09 5.41 -11.13
N VAL A 225 0.73 5.95 -12.18
CA VAL A 225 2.20 5.90 -12.36
C VAL A 225 2.93 6.54 -11.17
N PHE A 226 2.46 7.70 -10.74
CA PHE A 226 3.02 8.44 -9.61
C PHE A 226 2.35 8.11 -8.27
N SER A 227 1.53 7.06 -8.18
CA SER A 227 0.92 6.64 -6.91
C SER A 227 1.40 5.28 -6.45
N TYR A 228 1.37 4.27 -7.33
CA TYR A 228 1.78 2.93 -6.91
C TYR A 228 2.24 2.05 -8.07
N PHE A 229 3.46 1.52 -7.93
CA PHE A 229 4.13 0.73 -8.97
C PHE A 229 3.29 -0.44 -9.51
N TYR A 230 2.75 -1.25 -8.60
CA TYR A 230 2.00 -2.45 -8.96
C TYR A 230 0.67 -2.12 -9.65
N VAL A 231 0.02 -0.99 -9.31
CA VAL A 231 -1.25 -0.59 -9.94
C VAL A 231 -1.04 -0.08 -11.37
N TRP A 232 -0.03 0.74 -11.65
CA TRP A 232 0.17 1.25 -13.02
C TRP A 232 0.70 0.18 -13.97
N THR A 233 1.53 -0.75 -13.48
CA THR A 233 1.99 -1.90 -14.28
C THR A 233 0.82 -2.84 -14.59
N THR A 234 -0.11 -3.05 -13.66
CA THR A 234 -1.37 -3.74 -13.94
C THR A 234 -2.22 -2.98 -14.97
N ALA A 235 -2.28 -1.65 -14.92
CA ALA A 235 -3.00 -0.84 -15.90
C ALA A 235 -2.39 -0.97 -17.31
N ALA A 236 -1.05 -0.98 -17.40
CA ALA A 236 -0.33 -1.19 -18.64
C ALA A 236 -0.57 -2.59 -19.21
N ALA A 237 -0.49 -3.63 -18.36
CA ALA A 237 -0.78 -5.02 -18.74
C ALA A 237 -2.22 -5.17 -19.26
N TRP A 238 -3.19 -4.52 -18.61
CA TRP A 238 -4.57 -4.51 -19.06
C TRP A 238 -4.76 -3.80 -20.41
N LEU A 239 -4.19 -2.62 -20.61
CA LEU A 239 -4.26 -1.92 -21.90
C LEU A 239 -3.64 -2.75 -23.03
N ALA A 240 -2.50 -3.39 -22.79
CA ALA A 240 -1.87 -4.30 -23.74
C ALA A 240 -2.76 -5.52 -24.02
N GLY A 241 -3.33 -6.12 -22.98
CA GLY A 241 -4.28 -7.23 -23.08
C GLY A 241 -5.52 -6.85 -23.89
N LEU A 242 -6.06 -5.65 -23.70
CA LEU A 242 -7.20 -5.14 -24.45
C LEU A 242 -6.87 -4.93 -25.93
N VAL A 243 -5.72 -4.35 -26.25
CA VAL A 243 -5.26 -4.20 -27.65
C VAL A 243 -5.11 -5.56 -28.31
N LEU A 244 -4.48 -6.52 -27.60
CA LEU A 244 -4.27 -7.87 -28.11
C LEU A 244 -5.60 -8.59 -28.37
N THR A 245 -6.55 -8.54 -27.45
CA THR A 245 -7.84 -9.21 -27.62
C THR A 245 -8.68 -8.56 -28.71
N LEU A 246 -8.62 -7.23 -28.87
CA LEU A 246 -9.26 -6.53 -29.98
C LEU A 246 -8.69 -6.98 -31.34
N LEU A 247 -7.38 -7.06 -31.47
CA LEU A 247 -6.71 -7.51 -32.69
C LEU A 247 -7.06 -8.96 -33.06
N LEU A 248 -7.07 -9.86 -32.06
CA LEU A 248 -7.32 -11.28 -32.27
C LEU A 248 -8.81 -11.61 -32.51
N LEU A 249 -9.72 -10.96 -31.78
CA LEU A 249 -11.12 -11.37 -31.74
C LEU A 249 -12.05 -10.44 -32.53
N ARG A 250 -11.63 -9.20 -32.85
CA ARG A 250 -12.44 -8.23 -33.61
C ARG A 250 -11.63 -7.51 -34.70
N PRO A 251 -11.02 -8.22 -35.67
CA PRO A 251 -10.23 -7.57 -36.72
C PRO A 251 -11.06 -6.63 -37.62
N GLU A 252 -12.36 -6.89 -37.76
CA GLU A 252 -13.29 -6.09 -38.55
C GLU A 252 -13.63 -4.77 -37.83
N GLY A 253 -13.22 -3.63 -38.39
CA GLY A 253 -13.48 -2.30 -37.81
C GLY A 253 -12.54 -1.90 -36.66
N VAL A 254 -11.56 -2.75 -36.32
CA VAL A 254 -10.61 -2.57 -35.19
C VAL A 254 -9.80 -1.27 -35.29
N TRP A 255 -9.54 -0.80 -36.51
CA TRP A 255 -8.63 0.32 -36.75
C TRP A 255 -9.09 1.64 -36.11
N THR A 256 -10.40 1.86 -35.97
CA THR A 256 -10.91 3.06 -35.29
C THR A 256 -10.62 2.99 -33.79
N ASP A 257 -10.88 1.83 -33.18
CA ASP A 257 -10.60 1.56 -31.76
C ASP A 257 -9.09 1.64 -31.50
N LEU A 258 -8.26 1.04 -32.36
CA LEU A 258 -6.80 1.09 -32.26
C LEU A 258 -6.24 2.50 -32.41
N LYS A 259 -6.77 3.33 -33.31
CA LYS A 259 -6.33 4.74 -33.42
C LYS A 259 -6.54 5.48 -32.10
N ARG A 260 -7.69 5.30 -31.46
CA ARG A 260 -8.00 5.92 -30.17
C ARG A 260 -7.10 5.40 -29.06
N LEU A 261 -6.90 4.08 -29.01
CA LEU A 261 -6.01 3.45 -28.03
C LEU A 261 -4.54 3.82 -28.27
N ALA A 262 -4.11 4.06 -29.51
CA ALA A 262 -2.78 4.55 -29.82
C ALA A 262 -2.57 5.98 -29.34
N ILE A 263 -3.57 6.87 -29.51
CA ILE A 263 -3.51 8.24 -28.96
C ILE A 263 -3.46 8.20 -27.42
N LEU A 264 -4.29 7.35 -26.80
CA LEU A 264 -4.22 7.12 -25.35
C LEU A 264 -2.84 6.59 -24.94
N GLY A 265 -2.30 5.62 -25.65
CA GLY A 265 -0.98 5.05 -25.40
C GLY A 265 0.14 6.09 -25.49
N ALA A 266 0.07 7.01 -26.46
CA ALA A 266 0.98 8.15 -26.54
C ALA A 266 0.84 9.08 -25.33
N GLY A 267 -0.39 9.36 -24.90
CA GLY A 267 -0.66 10.12 -23.67
C GLY A 267 -0.11 9.44 -22.41
N CYS A 268 -0.27 8.13 -22.28
CA CYS A 268 0.29 7.34 -21.19
C CYS A 268 1.83 7.37 -21.19
N ALA A 269 2.44 7.25 -22.37
CA ALA A 269 3.90 7.28 -22.52
C ALA A 269 4.52 8.61 -22.07
N LEU A 270 3.80 9.74 -22.23
CA LEU A 270 4.27 11.05 -21.75
C LEU A 270 4.46 11.08 -20.22
N PHE A 271 3.69 10.32 -19.44
CA PHE A 271 3.89 10.21 -17.98
C PHE A 271 5.02 9.25 -17.61
N LEU A 272 5.31 8.27 -18.46
CA LEU A 272 6.42 7.32 -18.22
C LEU A 272 7.79 7.96 -18.41
N VAL A 273 7.92 9.01 -19.23
CA VAL A 273 9.19 9.74 -19.43
C VAL A 273 9.71 10.36 -18.12
N PRO A 274 8.96 11.24 -17.42
CA PRO A 274 9.41 11.76 -16.13
C PRO A 274 9.55 10.66 -15.08
N TYR A 275 8.68 9.65 -15.08
CA TYR A 275 8.81 8.51 -14.17
C TYR A 275 10.14 7.76 -14.35
N ALA A 276 10.54 7.46 -15.59
CA ALA A 276 11.82 6.83 -15.90
C ALA A 276 13.01 7.70 -15.51
N TYR A 277 12.90 9.02 -15.68
CA TYR A 277 13.90 9.96 -15.18
C TYR A 277 14.06 9.88 -13.65
N LEU A 278 12.97 9.89 -12.89
CA LEU A 278 13.01 9.75 -11.44
C LEU A 278 13.61 8.39 -11.01
N LEU A 279 13.19 7.29 -11.66
CA LEU A 279 13.78 5.97 -11.41
C LEU A 279 15.28 5.90 -11.69
N SER A 280 15.80 6.69 -12.64
CA SER A 280 17.24 6.76 -12.93
C SER A 280 18.05 7.47 -11.83
N ARG A 281 17.37 8.18 -10.92
CA ARG A 281 17.96 8.93 -9.81
C ARG A 281 17.69 8.29 -8.44
N ARG A 282 17.21 7.04 -8.42
CA ARG A 282 16.83 6.34 -7.19
C ARG A 282 18.01 6.01 -6.29
N SER A 283 17.75 5.88 -4.99
CA SER A 283 18.73 5.41 -4.00
C SER A 283 19.07 3.93 -4.23
N HIS A 284 20.28 3.53 -3.85
CA HIS A 284 20.69 2.13 -3.89
C HIS A 284 19.88 1.25 -2.92
N THR A 285 19.48 1.79 -1.77
CA THR A 285 18.62 1.08 -0.80
C THR A 285 17.28 0.65 -1.39
N MET A 286 16.80 1.34 -2.42
CA MET A 286 15.58 0.96 -3.13
C MET A 286 15.72 -0.39 -3.84
N ASP A 287 16.89 -0.67 -4.42
CA ASP A 287 17.13 -1.94 -5.13
C ASP A 287 17.15 -3.13 -4.14
N ASP A 288 17.64 -2.92 -2.92
CA ASP A 288 17.64 -3.93 -1.85
C ASP A 288 16.24 -4.21 -1.30
N VAL A 289 15.40 -3.18 -1.18
CA VAL A 289 14.03 -3.29 -0.66
C VAL A 289 13.06 -3.93 -1.67
N GLN A 290 13.27 -3.69 -2.97
CA GLN A 290 12.39 -4.23 -4.01
C GLN A 290 12.57 -5.73 -4.29
N LEU A 291 13.62 -6.37 -3.74
CA LEU A 291 13.83 -7.83 -3.77
C LEU A 291 13.65 -8.44 -5.18
N LEU A 292 14.20 -7.77 -6.20
CA LEU A 292 14.10 -8.23 -7.59
C LEU A 292 14.78 -9.58 -7.78
N VAL A 293 14.05 -10.53 -8.36
CA VAL A 293 14.52 -11.92 -8.53
C VAL A 293 14.83 -12.18 -9.99
N LEU A 294 16.05 -12.63 -10.29
CA LEU A 294 16.39 -13.07 -11.65
C LEU A 294 15.84 -14.47 -11.90
N THR A 295 14.80 -14.60 -12.73
CA THR A 295 14.18 -15.87 -13.06
C THR A 295 13.31 -15.75 -14.32
N HIS A 296 13.20 -16.86 -15.07
CA HIS A 296 12.23 -17.05 -16.16
C HIS A 296 11.16 -18.10 -15.82
N ALA A 297 11.16 -18.62 -14.58
CA ALA A 297 10.17 -19.61 -14.17
C ALA A 297 8.77 -18.97 -14.09
N PRO A 298 7.74 -19.59 -14.69
CA PRO A 298 6.38 -19.08 -14.61
C PRO A 298 5.80 -19.29 -13.20
N ASP A 299 4.84 -18.43 -12.83
CA ASP A 299 4.02 -18.55 -11.62
C ASP A 299 2.57 -18.63 -12.10
N LEU A 300 1.95 -19.81 -11.99
CA LEU A 300 0.69 -20.14 -12.68
C LEU A 300 -0.45 -20.55 -11.72
N PHE A 301 -0.20 -20.52 -10.42
CA PHE A 301 -1.11 -21.12 -9.43
C PHE A 301 -1.54 -20.14 -8.35
N ARG A 302 -1.33 -18.84 -8.55
CA ARG A 302 -1.86 -17.80 -7.65
C ARG A 302 -3.38 -17.77 -7.73
N VAL A 303 -4.06 -17.49 -6.63
CA VAL A 303 -5.53 -17.53 -6.59
C VAL A 303 -6.18 -16.60 -7.63
N PRO A 304 -5.70 -15.36 -7.88
CA PRO A 304 -6.23 -14.52 -8.95
C PRO A 304 -6.08 -15.12 -10.37
N GLU A 305 -5.05 -15.92 -10.62
CA GLU A 305 -4.88 -16.65 -11.89
C GLU A 305 -5.89 -17.79 -12.01
N LEU A 306 -6.09 -18.56 -10.94
CA LEU A 306 -7.08 -19.63 -10.90
C LEU A 306 -8.49 -19.10 -11.19
N ILE A 307 -8.85 -17.94 -10.62
CA ILE A 307 -10.10 -17.24 -10.93
C ILE A 307 -10.14 -16.85 -12.41
N SER A 308 -9.03 -16.36 -12.95
CA SER A 308 -8.93 -15.96 -14.36
C SER A 308 -9.12 -17.16 -15.31
N TYR A 309 -8.52 -18.31 -15.00
CA TYR A 309 -8.72 -19.56 -15.76
C TYR A 309 -10.18 -20.02 -15.70
N ALA A 310 -10.82 -19.93 -14.53
CA ALA A 310 -12.24 -20.21 -14.40
C ALA A 310 -13.10 -19.27 -15.25
N VAL A 311 -12.76 -17.97 -15.29
CA VAL A 311 -13.42 -16.99 -16.16
C VAL A 311 -13.26 -17.35 -17.63
N PHE A 312 -12.06 -17.73 -18.09
CA PHE A 312 -11.86 -18.20 -19.47
C PHE A 312 -12.70 -19.44 -19.78
N ALA A 313 -12.73 -20.42 -18.88
CA ALA A 313 -13.54 -21.63 -19.04
C ALA A 313 -15.04 -21.31 -19.16
N ILE A 314 -15.54 -20.38 -18.33
CA ILE A 314 -16.94 -19.92 -18.38
C ILE A 314 -17.24 -19.21 -19.70
N ILE A 315 -16.38 -18.27 -20.14
CA ILE A 315 -16.57 -17.54 -21.40
C ILE A 315 -16.55 -18.52 -22.57
N PHE A 316 -15.53 -19.37 -22.66
CA PHE A 316 -15.37 -20.33 -23.75
C PHE A 316 -16.56 -21.28 -23.85
N SER A 317 -16.97 -21.88 -22.72
CA SER A 317 -18.13 -22.77 -22.68
C SER A 317 -19.41 -22.05 -23.08
N SER A 318 -19.59 -20.79 -22.66
CA SER A 318 -20.77 -20.01 -22.99
C SER A 318 -20.83 -19.56 -24.45
N VAL A 319 -19.67 -19.33 -25.08
CA VAL A 319 -19.56 -19.10 -26.52
C VAL A 319 -19.94 -20.38 -27.28
N LEU A 320 -19.40 -21.55 -26.88
CA LEU A 320 -19.75 -22.83 -27.51
C LEU A 320 -21.25 -23.16 -27.39
N LEU A 321 -21.87 -22.78 -26.28
CA LEU A 321 -23.31 -22.93 -26.05
C LEU A 321 -24.16 -21.84 -26.71
N GLY A 322 -23.57 -20.90 -27.46
CA GLY A 322 -24.29 -19.81 -28.13
C GLY A 322 -24.91 -18.78 -27.19
N LYS A 323 -24.51 -18.74 -25.92
CA LYS A 323 -24.99 -17.77 -24.91
C LYS A 323 -24.25 -16.45 -24.97
N LEU A 324 -23.00 -16.47 -25.41
CA LEU A 324 -22.16 -15.27 -25.59
C LEU A 324 -21.64 -15.22 -27.02
N GLU A 325 -21.54 -14.00 -27.55
CA GLU A 325 -20.86 -13.74 -28.81
C GLU A 325 -19.40 -13.38 -28.53
N LEU A 326 -18.46 -14.22 -28.97
CA LEU A 326 -17.02 -14.03 -28.76
C LEU A 326 -16.51 -12.69 -29.26
N ARG A 327 -17.03 -12.24 -30.41
CA ARG A 327 -16.63 -10.99 -31.08
C ARG A 327 -17.34 -9.76 -30.53
N SER A 328 -18.23 -9.90 -29.54
CA SER A 328 -18.90 -8.74 -28.93
C SER A 328 -17.91 -7.94 -28.06
N ARG A 329 -18.01 -6.60 -28.11
CA ARG A 329 -17.18 -5.69 -27.30
C ARG A 329 -17.16 -6.05 -25.80
N PRO A 330 -18.30 -6.36 -25.14
CA PRO A 330 -18.28 -6.72 -23.73
C PRO A 330 -17.52 -8.02 -23.44
N THR A 331 -17.62 -9.02 -24.32
CA THR A 331 -16.91 -10.30 -24.15
C THR A 331 -15.41 -10.12 -24.31
N VAL A 332 -14.97 -9.38 -25.33
CA VAL A 332 -13.55 -9.03 -25.52
C VAL A 332 -12.99 -8.25 -24.34
N PHE A 333 -13.79 -7.34 -23.78
CA PHE A 333 -13.42 -6.60 -22.58
C PHE A 333 -13.28 -7.52 -21.34
N ALA A 334 -14.21 -8.45 -21.13
CA ALA A 334 -14.11 -9.43 -20.04
C ALA A 334 -12.85 -10.32 -20.17
N ILE A 335 -12.55 -10.79 -21.38
CA ILE A 335 -11.32 -11.53 -21.71
C ILE A 335 -10.10 -10.68 -21.39
N SER A 336 -10.10 -9.38 -21.75
CA SER A 336 -8.96 -8.49 -21.46
C SER A 336 -8.66 -8.34 -19.97
N LEU A 337 -9.69 -8.34 -19.11
CA LEU A 337 -9.53 -8.30 -17.65
C LEU A 337 -8.99 -9.63 -17.11
N ALA A 338 -9.51 -10.76 -17.60
CA ALA A 338 -9.05 -12.09 -17.20
C ALA A 338 -7.59 -12.39 -17.62
N LEU A 339 -7.08 -11.73 -18.67
CA LEU A 339 -5.66 -11.85 -19.06
C LEU A 339 -4.71 -11.18 -18.07
N VAL A 340 -5.19 -10.21 -17.28
CA VAL A 340 -4.32 -9.35 -16.48
C VAL A 340 -3.55 -10.11 -15.40
N PRO A 341 -4.18 -10.93 -14.52
CA PRO A 341 -3.44 -11.69 -13.52
C PRO A 341 -2.36 -12.55 -14.17
N ILE A 342 -2.71 -13.30 -15.22
CA ILE A 342 -1.76 -14.16 -15.95
C ILE A 342 -0.56 -13.34 -16.45
N ALA A 343 -0.80 -12.16 -17.03
CA ALA A 343 0.26 -11.30 -17.54
C ALA A 343 1.18 -10.75 -16.45
N VAL A 344 0.63 -10.26 -15.34
CA VAL A 344 1.44 -9.61 -14.28
C VAL A 344 2.22 -10.61 -13.43
N PHE A 345 1.67 -11.81 -13.18
CA PHE A 345 2.35 -12.87 -12.44
C PHE A 345 3.43 -13.59 -13.26
N ASN A 346 3.34 -13.52 -14.59
CA ASN A 346 4.28 -14.19 -15.50
C ASN A 346 5.15 -13.22 -16.31
N GLN A 347 5.20 -11.94 -15.94
CA GLN A 347 5.99 -10.94 -16.66
C GLN A 347 7.50 -11.28 -16.69
N GLN A 348 8.01 -11.98 -15.67
CA GLN A 348 9.38 -12.50 -15.58
C GLN A 348 9.74 -13.47 -16.72
N VAL A 349 8.77 -14.15 -17.32
CA VAL A 349 9.03 -15.03 -18.47
C VAL A 349 9.66 -14.23 -19.62
N ILE A 350 9.24 -12.97 -19.78
CA ILE A 350 9.75 -12.04 -20.81
C ILE A 350 10.87 -11.17 -20.25
N THR A 351 10.70 -10.60 -19.05
CA THR A 351 11.62 -9.60 -18.50
C THR A 351 12.85 -10.21 -17.81
N GLY A 352 12.82 -11.51 -17.50
CA GLY A 352 13.84 -12.19 -16.70
C GLY A 352 13.90 -11.77 -15.23
N ARG A 353 12.92 -10.96 -14.77
CA ARG A 353 12.88 -10.39 -13.42
C ARG A 353 11.51 -10.56 -12.80
N ALA A 354 11.39 -11.27 -11.68
CA ALA A 354 10.15 -11.32 -10.91
C ALA A 354 10.05 -10.10 -9.98
N LEU A 355 8.89 -9.43 -10.02
CA LEU A 355 8.56 -8.22 -9.27
C LEU A 355 7.59 -8.60 -8.14
N GLN A 356 8.11 -8.85 -6.94
CA GLN A 356 7.41 -9.21 -5.69
C GLN A 356 5.93 -9.62 -5.89
N PRO A 357 5.65 -10.85 -6.39
CA PRO A 357 4.32 -11.27 -6.85
C PRO A 357 3.20 -11.05 -5.84
N ILE A 358 3.49 -11.13 -4.54
CA ILE A 358 2.54 -10.87 -3.46
C ILE A 358 1.82 -9.53 -3.60
N HIS A 359 2.48 -8.49 -4.13
CA HIS A 359 1.85 -7.18 -4.30
C HIS A 359 0.80 -7.18 -5.42
N TYR A 360 1.00 -7.95 -6.49
CA TYR A 360 -0.04 -8.17 -7.48
C TYR A 360 -1.17 -9.02 -6.92
N GLU A 361 -0.86 -10.06 -6.14
CA GLU A 361 -1.86 -10.96 -5.54
C GLU A 361 -2.80 -10.24 -4.59
N VAL A 362 -2.22 -9.51 -3.64
CA VAL A 362 -2.95 -8.95 -2.52
C VAL A 362 -3.53 -7.58 -2.87
N PHE A 363 -2.81 -6.73 -3.62
CA PHE A 363 -3.19 -5.32 -3.77
C PHE A 363 -3.87 -4.93 -5.07
N ILE A 364 -3.97 -5.76 -6.12
CA ILE A 364 -4.65 -5.34 -7.36
C ILE A 364 -5.19 -6.48 -8.22
N GLY A 365 -4.44 -7.57 -8.40
CA GLY A 365 -4.77 -8.70 -9.27
C GLY A 365 -6.04 -9.42 -8.81
N ASN A 366 -6.22 -9.58 -7.50
CA ASN A 366 -7.45 -10.06 -6.88
C ASN A 366 -8.70 -9.23 -7.27
N TYR A 367 -8.61 -7.90 -7.25
CA TYR A 367 -9.72 -7.02 -7.62
C TYR A 367 -10.01 -7.05 -9.12
N VAL A 368 -8.97 -7.15 -9.96
CA VAL A 368 -9.14 -7.29 -11.42
C VAL A 368 -9.77 -8.64 -11.77
N ALA A 369 -9.33 -9.72 -11.13
CA ALA A 369 -9.90 -11.06 -11.29
C ALA A 369 -11.38 -11.09 -10.85
N GLY A 370 -11.68 -10.50 -9.68
CA GLY A 370 -13.06 -10.34 -9.20
C GLY A 370 -13.94 -9.54 -10.17
N LEU A 371 -13.41 -8.44 -10.73
CA LEU A 371 -14.12 -7.65 -11.73
C LEU A 371 -14.35 -8.45 -13.03
N ALA A 372 -13.36 -9.22 -13.49
CA ALA A 372 -13.51 -10.08 -14.67
C ALA A 372 -14.62 -11.11 -14.47
N LEU A 373 -14.68 -11.74 -13.29
CA LEU A 373 -15.74 -12.68 -12.91
C LEU A 373 -17.11 -12.00 -12.89
N VAL A 374 -17.24 -10.85 -12.23
CA VAL A 374 -18.50 -10.11 -12.18
C VAL A 374 -18.96 -9.70 -13.57
N VAL A 375 -18.09 -9.11 -14.41
CA VAL A 375 -18.49 -8.76 -15.77
C VAL A 375 -18.95 -10.01 -16.54
N THR A 376 -18.21 -11.12 -16.46
CA THR A 376 -18.55 -12.37 -17.15
C THR A 376 -19.91 -12.92 -16.74
N VAL A 377 -20.16 -13.03 -15.42
CA VAL A 377 -21.45 -13.48 -14.88
C VAL A 377 -22.57 -12.54 -15.32
N GLY A 378 -22.31 -11.24 -15.32
CA GLY A 378 -23.25 -10.24 -15.80
C GLY A 378 -23.66 -10.51 -17.25
N LEU A 379 -22.69 -10.72 -18.14
CA LEU A 379 -22.96 -10.97 -19.57
C LEU A 379 -23.86 -12.19 -19.79
N LEU A 380 -23.68 -13.26 -19.01
CA LEU A 380 -24.54 -14.43 -19.06
C LEU A 380 -25.96 -14.14 -18.59
N ILE A 381 -26.10 -13.35 -17.53
CA ILE A 381 -27.39 -13.00 -16.94
C ILE A 381 -28.17 -11.99 -17.80
N ARG A 382 -27.49 -11.16 -18.58
CA ARG A 382 -28.13 -10.16 -19.47
C ARG A 382 -29.13 -10.80 -20.43
N GLY A 383 -28.89 -12.03 -20.87
CA GLY A 383 -29.83 -12.80 -21.70
C GLY A 383 -31.10 -13.28 -20.97
N ALA A 384 -31.12 -13.28 -19.63
CA ALA A 384 -32.16 -13.91 -18.81
C ALA A 384 -33.21 -12.93 -18.21
N ALA A 385 -33.36 -11.73 -18.78
CA ALA A 385 -34.23 -10.65 -18.28
C ALA A 385 -33.89 -10.18 -16.84
N PRO A 386 -32.88 -9.29 -16.69
CA PRO A 386 -32.33 -8.84 -15.39
C PRO A 386 -33.35 -8.32 -14.37
N ALA A 387 -34.49 -7.79 -14.82
CA ALA A 387 -35.55 -7.30 -13.95
C ALA A 387 -36.11 -8.36 -12.99
N LYS A 388 -36.11 -9.65 -13.39
CA LYS A 388 -36.58 -10.76 -12.56
C LYS A 388 -35.58 -11.16 -11.47
N LEU A 389 -34.33 -10.74 -11.57
CA LEU A 389 -33.23 -11.13 -10.67
C LEU A 389 -32.86 -10.05 -9.65
N ARG A 390 -33.61 -8.95 -9.58
CA ARG A 390 -33.34 -7.85 -8.64
C ARG A 390 -33.26 -8.31 -7.18
N ALA A 391 -34.14 -9.22 -6.76
CA ALA A 391 -34.11 -9.79 -5.42
C ALA A 391 -32.81 -10.58 -5.16
N VAL A 392 -32.36 -11.36 -6.15
CA VAL A 392 -31.09 -12.10 -6.08
C VAL A 392 -29.92 -11.13 -5.95
N PHE A 393 -29.87 -10.07 -6.75
CA PHE A 393 -28.81 -9.06 -6.65
C PHE A 393 -28.84 -8.33 -5.29
N GLY A 394 -30.02 -8.06 -4.75
CA GLY A 394 -30.18 -7.53 -3.39
C GLY A 394 -29.59 -8.46 -2.33
N VAL A 395 -29.87 -9.78 -2.42
CA VAL A 395 -29.28 -10.78 -1.54
C VAL A 395 -27.76 -10.84 -1.69
N VAL A 396 -27.23 -10.85 -2.91
CA VAL A 396 -25.78 -10.83 -3.15
C VAL A 396 -25.14 -9.59 -2.54
N ALA A 397 -25.76 -8.42 -2.67
CA ALA A 397 -25.26 -7.19 -2.05
C ALA A 397 -25.23 -7.29 -0.51
N ILE A 398 -26.26 -7.86 0.11
CA ILE A 398 -26.32 -8.08 1.56
C ILE A 398 -25.24 -9.07 2.01
N VAL A 399 -25.07 -10.19 1.30
CA VAL A 399 -24.05 -11.20 1.59
C VAL A 399 -22.65 -10.61 1.45
N ALA A 400 -22.39 -9.85 0.39
CA ALA A 400 -21.11 -9.17 0.20
C ALA A 400 -20.83 -8.14 1.30
N ALA A 401 -21.85 -7.37 1.72
CA ALA A 401 -21.70 -6.44 2.82
C ALA A 401 -21.46 -7.14 4.17
N ALA A 402 -22.17 -8.24 4.44
CA ALA A 402 -21.99 -9.04 5.64
C ALA A 402 -20.60 -9.68 5.69
N TRP A 403 -20.14 -10.26 4.58
CA TRP A 403 -18.77 -10.75 4.43
C TRP A 403 -17.75 -9.62 4.66
N GLY A 404 -18.04 -8.43 4.13
CA GLY A 404 -17.26 -7.21 4.38
C GLY A 404 -16.96 -6.96 5.85
N PHE A 405 -17.99 -7.05 6.71
CA PHE A 405 -17.82 -6.89 8.16
C PHE A 405 -17.07 -8.06 8.81
N VAL A 406 -17.29 -9.30 8.37
CA VAL A 406 -16.56 -10.47 8.87
C VAL A 406 -15.07 -10.30 8.62
N GLU A 407 -14.71 -9.97 7.39
CA GLU A 407 -13.32 -9.74 6.99
C GLU A 407 -12.70 -8.60 7.81
N CYS A 408 -13.37 -7.45 7.96
CA CYS A 408 -12.93 -6.35 8.81
C CYS A 408 -12.62 -6.81 10.25
N HIS A 409 -13.51 -7.61 10.85
CA HIS A 409 -13.36 -8.03 12.24
C HIS A 409 -12.13 -8.91 12.46
N TYR A 410 -11.97 -9.94 11.62
CA TYR A 410 -10.89 -10.93 11.74
C TYR A 410 -9.52 -10.34 11.40
N THR A 411 -9.47 -9.45 10.43
CA THR A 411 -8.19 -8.97 9.89
C THR A 411 -7.63 -7.76 10.64
N VAL A 412 -8.48 -6.93 11.26
CA VAL A 412 -8.05 -5.76 12.06
C VAL A 412 -7.48 -6.17 13.42
N ARG A 413 -7.99 -7.26 14.03
CA ARG A 413 -7.63 -7.65 15.39
C ARG A 413 -6.15 -7.96 15.60
N ILE A 414 -5.46 -8.35 14.52
CA ILE A 414 -4.04 -8.68 14.53
C ILE A 414 -3.19 -7.47 14.94
N LEU A 415 -3.67 -6.25 14.70
CA LEU A 415 -2.95 -5.01 15.01
C LEU A 415 -3.51 -4.27 16.23
N ASP A 416 -4.49 -4.83 16.96
CA ASP A 416 -5.15 -4.14 18.07
C ASP A 416 -4.15 -3.70 19.15
N GLU A 417 -3.30 -4.62 19.63
CA GLU A 417 -2.34 -4.34 20.70
C GLU A 417 -1.34 -3.26 20.29
N VAL A 418 -0.77 -3.37 19.09
CA VAL A 418 0.19 -2.39 18.57
C VAL A 418 -0.47 -1.02 18.33
N ASN A 419 -1.71 -0.98 17.86
CA ASN A 419 -2.47 0.26 17.72
C ASN A 419 -2.75 0.92 19.08
N VAL A 420 -3.04 0.14 20.11
CA VAL A 420 -3.20 0.64 21.48
C VAL A 420 -1.88 1.24 21.99
N LEU A 421 -0.74 0.57 21.79
CA LEU A 421 0.57 1.08 22.19
C LEU A 421 0.89 2.43 21.51
N ARG A 422 0.64 2.52 20.21
CA ARG A 422 0.81 3.76 19.43
C ARG A 422 -0.10 4.89 19.88
N ASP A 423 -1.35 4.60 20.26
CA ASP A 423 -2.21 5.63 20.85
C ASP A 423 -1.71 6.11 22.22
N GLN A 424 -1.22 5.18 23.04
CA GLN A 424 -0.63 5.47 24.34
C GLN A 424 0.60 6.39 24.25
N GLN A 425 1.31 6.40 23.12
CA GLN A 425 2.49 7.26 22.90
C GLN A 425 2.14 8.71 22.57
N MET A 426 0.90 9.00 22.16
CA MET A 426 0.49 10.34 21.72
C MET A 426 0.84 11.47 22.69
N PRO A 427 0.66 11.33 24.03
CA PRO A 427 1.02 12.39 24.96
C PRO A 427 2.50 12.75 24.92
N VAL A 428 3.40 11.76 24.85
CA VAL A 428 4.85 12.01 24.80
C VAL A 428 5.29 12.53 23.43
N ALA A 429 4.67 12.04 22.35
CA ALA A 429 4.94 12.54 21.00
C ALA A 429 4.49 14.01 20.84
N ARG A 430 3.31 14.38 21.37
CA ARG A 430 2.86 15.79 21.41
C ARG A 430 3.83 16.67 22.18
N ARG A 431 4.34 16.18 23.30
CA ARG A 431 5.36 16.89 24.07
C ARG A 431 6.62 17.14 23.24
N LEU A 432 7.09 16.15 22.49
CA LEU A 432 8.21 16.34 21.57
C LEU A 432 7.90 17.39 20.50
N THR A 433 6.70 17.41 19.93
CA THR A 433 6.27 18.46 18.98
C THR A 433 6.33 19.85 19.61
N GLU A 434 5.88 20.00 20.86
CA GLU A 434 5.98 21.26 21.61
C GLU A 434 7.44 21.69 21.84
N LEU A 435 8.32 20.75 22.19
CA LEU A 435 9.74 21.02 22.43
C LEU A 435 10.49 21.39 21.14
N ALA A 436 10.10 20.79 20.02
CA ALA A 436 10.63 21.15 18.70
C ALA A 436 10.32 22.61 18.34
N GLY A 437 9.07 23.04 18.54
CA GLY A 437 8.63 24.40 18.22
C GLY A 437 9.14 24.89 16.85
N ASP A 438 9.74 26.07 16.85
CA ASP A 438 10.40 26.68 15.69
C ASP A 438 11.94 26.54 15.74
N ALA A 439 12.46 25.54 16.47
CA ALA A 439 13.90 25.31 16.54
C ALA A 439 14.46 25.06 15.11
N PRO A 440 15.57 25.70 14.73
CA PRO A 440 16.14 25.55 13.39
C PRO A 440 16.52 24.11 13.04
N ASP A 441 16.83 23.31 14.05
CA ASP A 441 17.27 21.92 13.92
C ASP A 441 16.22 20.88 14.35
N ARG A 442 14.94 21.29 14.46
CA ARG A 442 13.86 20.45 15.00
C ARG A 442 13.68 19.10 14.30
N PHE A 443 14.01 19.03 13.00
CA PHE A 443 13.91 17.80 12.22
C PHE A 443 15.14 16.91 12.38
N GLN A 444 16.27 17.48 12.78
CA GLN A 444 17.54 16.77 12.96
C GLN A 444 17.73 16.27 14.38
N GLN A 445 17.03 16.80 15.37
CA GLN A 445 17.06 16.28 16.74
C GLN A 445 16.75 14.78 16.76
N VAL A 446 17.52 14.00 17.53
CA VAL A 446 17.46 12.53 17.50
C VAL A 446 16.84 11.99 18.78
N VAL A 447 15.78 11.20 18.62
CA VAL A 447 15.08 10.50 19.70
C VAL A 447 15.40 9.00 19.66
N MET A 448 15.76 8.44 20.81
CA MET A 448 15.73 6.99 21.01
C MET A 448 14.46 6.60 21.76
N HIS A 449 13.62 5.77 21.14
CA HIS A 449 12.47 5.17 21.81
C HIS A 449 12.73 3.71 22.15
N TYR A 450 12.61 3.31 23.41
CA TYR A 450 12.90 1.93 23.84
C TYR A 450 11.87 0.90 23.33
N GLY A 451 10.65 1.33 23.02
CA GLY A 451 9.66 0.55 22.28
C GLY A 451 9.83 0.68 20.77
N ILE A 452 9.97 -0.45 20.07
CA ILE A 452 10.24 -0.48 18.62
C ILE A 452 9.03 -0.01 17.80
N ALA A 453 7.82 -0.42 18.19
CA ALA A 453 6.61 -0.14 17.41
C ALA A 453 6.17 1.33 17.50
N GLU A 454 6.42 1.94 18.66
CA GLU A 454 6.23 3.36 18.96
C GLU A 454 7.32 4.19 18.31
N GLY A 455 8.60 3.80 18.45
CA GLY A 455 9.72 4.49 17.81
C GLY A 455 9.60 4.56 16.28
N ASP A 456 9.12 3.50 15.65
CA ASP A 456 8.86 3.46 14.22
C ASP A 456 7.72 4.39 13.78
N ASP A 457 6.77 4.67 14.68
CA ASP A 457 5.60 5.53 14.45
C ASP A 457 5.82 6.98 14.88
N LEU A 458 6.85 7.25 15.68
CA LEU A 458 7.10 8.58 16.24
C LEU A 458 7.12 9.71 15.17
N PRO A 459 7.74 9.54 13.98
CA PRO A 459 7.75 10.58 12.95
C PRO A 459 6.38 10.87 12.31
N THR A 460 5.35 10.06 12.59
CA THR A 460 3.97 10.38 12.22
C THR A 460 3.45 11.59 13.00
N ILE A 461 3.95 11.82 14.22
CA ILE A 461 3.40 12.80 15.18
C ILE A 461 4.42 13.89 15.54
N ALA A 462 5.66 13.50 15.79
CA ALA A 462 6.73 14.37 16.23
C ALA A 462 7.72 14.63 15.08
N PRO A 463 8.21 15.87 14.90
CA PRO A 463 9.08 16.21 13.77
C PRO A 463 10.51 15.68 13.89
N GLN A 464 10.93 15.26 15.08
CA GLN A 464 12.29 14.79 15.35
C GLN A 464 12.62 13.50 14.61
N ALA A 465 13.90 13.35 14.26
CA ALA A 465 14.47 12.11 13.75
C ALA A 465 14.53 11.03 14.84
N THR A 466 14.60 9.78 14.41
CA THR A 466 14.79 8.62 15.29
C THR A 466 16.23 8.11 15.21
N LEU A 467 16.75 7.56 16.30
CA LEU A 467 18.04 6.86 16.28
C LEU A 467 17.99 5.72 15.25
N TRP A 468 16.98 4.87 15.40
CA TRP A 468 16.71 3.75 14.53
C TRP A 468 15.21 3.43 14.55
N ALA A 469 14.67 3.05 13.39
CA ALA A 469 13.30 2.60 13.21
C ALA A 469 13.24 1.49 12.16
N ARG A 470 12.20 0.63 12.24
CA ARG A 470 12.03 -0.50 11.33
C ARG A 470 11.97 -0.08 9.86
N HIS A 471 11.33 1.05 9.56
CA HIS A 471 11.16 1.53 8.18
C HIS A 471 12.18 2.60 7.76
N GLN A 472 13.20 2.88 8.57
CA GLN A 472 14.17 3.92 8.22
C GLN A 472 14.90 3.64 6.89
N HIS A 473 15.23 2.37 6.61
CA HIS A 473 16.00 1.99 5.41
C HIS A 473 15.24 2.06 4.09
N VAL A 474 13.91 2.26 4.10
CA VAL A 474 13.13 2.42 2.87
C VAL A 474 13.18 3.85 2.31
N PHE A 475 13.79 4.78 3.05
CA PHE A 475 14.04 6.15 2.62
C PHE A 475 15.46 6.31 2.05
N ALA A 476 15.66 7.43 1.35
CA ALA A 476 16.91 7.75 0.67
C ALA A 476 18.03 8.20 1.63
N GLY A 477 17.66 8.61 2.85
CA GLY A 477 18.57 9.30 3.75
C GLY A 477 19.57 8.40 4.46
N VAL A 478 19.45 7.05 4.42
CA VAL A 478 20.48 6.14 4.97
C VAL A 478 20.94 5.11 3.96
N THR A 479 22.20 4.69 4.08
CA THR A 479 22.71 3.48 3.44
C THR A 479 22.34 2.25 4.27
N TRP A 480 22.42 1.06 3.67
CA TRP A 480 22.21 -0.20 4.39
C TRP A 480 23.21 -0.37 5.55
N ASP A 481 24.49 -0.04 5.34
CA ASP A 481 25.51 -0.12 6.37
C ASP A 481 25.27 0.88 7.51
N GLU A 482 24.83 2.10 7.20
CA GLU A 482 24.45 3.06 8.24
C GLU A 482 23.23 2.58 9.03
N ASN A 483 22.22 2.01 8.35
CA ASN A 483 21.05 1.44 9.01
C ASN A 483 21.45 0.36 10.02
N LYS A 484 22.38 -0.54 9.64
CA LYS A 484 22.93 -1.55 10.55
C LYS A 484 23.67 -0.96 11.72
N GLN A 485 24.53 0.03 11.49
CA GLN A 485 25.29 0.68 12.55
C GLN A 485 24.37 1.38 13.55
N ARG A 486 23.31 2.04 13.08
CA ARG A 486 22.27 2.63 13.94
C ARG A 486 21.49 1.57 14.70
N TYR A 487 21.21 0.41 14.10
CA TYR A 487 20.59 -0.69 14.80
C TYR A 487 21.51 -1.29 15.88
N TYR A 488 22.81 -1.45 15.60
CA TYR A 488 23.79 -1.83 16.63
C TYR A 488 23.85 -0.81 17.76
N GLN A 489 23.81 0.49 17.44
CA GLN A 489 23.75 1.54 18.45
C GLN A 489 22.49 1.43 19.32
N TYR A 490 21.36 1.16 18.69
CA TYR A 490 20.09 0.94 19.37
C TYR A 490 20.17 -0.26 20.34
N LEU A 491 20.65 -1.42 19.87
CA LEU A 491 20.86 -2.61 20.70
C LEU A 491 21.84 -2.37 21.84
N TYR A 492 22.91 -1.61 21.59
CA TYR A 492 23.90 -1.25 22.61
C TYR A 492 23.25 -0.43 23.73
N TYR A 493 22.50 0.62 23.39
CA TYR A 493 21.80 1.42 24.40
C TYR A 493 20.65 0.67 25.10
N GLN A 494 20.06 -0.34 24.45
CA GLN A 494 19.12 -1.27 25.08
C GLN A 494 19.79 -2.28 26.03
N GLY A 495 21.12 -2.39 26.00
CA GLY A 495 21.86 -3.38 26.79
C GLY A 495 21.79 -4.80 26.23
N THR A 496 21.39 -4.98 24.97
CA THR A 496 21.34 -6.30 24.33
C THR A 496 22.75 -6.85 24.14
N THR A 497 23.04 -7.98 24.77
CA THR A 497 24.33 -8.67 24.63
C THR A 497 24.44 -9.40 23.27
N PRO A 498 25.66 -9.63 22.76
CA PRO A 498 25.85 -10.43 21.55
C PRO A 498 25.22 -11.82 21.63
N LYS A 499 25.22 -12.44 22.82
CA LYS A 499 24.57 -13.73 23.06
C LYS A 499 23.04 -13.63 22.93
N GLN A 500 22.41 -12.62 23.53
CA GLN A 500 20.97 -12.42 23.40
C GLN A 500 20.56 -12.19 21.94
N LEU A 501 21.32 -11.38 21.21
CA LEU A 501 21.09 -11.14 19.78
C LEU A 501 21.17 -12.44 18.97
N ALA A 502 22.21 -13.25 19.18
CA ALA A 502 22.37 -14.52 18.50
C ALA A 502 21.25 -15.51 18.85
N ASP A 503 20.93 -15.65 20.14
CA ASP A 503 19.91 -16.58 20.62
C ASP A 503 18.52 -16.20 20.08
N GLY A 504 18.17 -14.91 20.08
CA GLY A 504 16.90 -14.40 19.55
C GLY A 504 16.72 -14.71 18.06
N MET A 505 17.75 -14.43 17.25
CA MET A 505 17.70 -14.73 15.81
C MET A 505 17.70 -16.24 15.51
N LYS A 506 18.49 -17.04 16.23
CA LYS A 506 18.60 -18.50 15.99
C LYS A 506 17.34 -19.27 16.40
N LYS A 507 16.62 -18.80 17.43
CA LYS A 507 15.34 -19.39 17.86
C LYS A 507 14.15 -18.94 17.00
N GLY A 508 14.32 -17.86 16.24
CA GLY A 508 13.25 -17.27 15.43
C GLY A 508 12.35 -16.30 16.20
N ASP A 509 12.69 -15.98 17.45
CA ASP A 509 11.92 -15.09 18.31
C ASP A 509 12.15 -13.61 17.98
N ASP A 510 13.32 -13.28 17.40
CA ASP A 510 13.71 -11.90 17.08
C ASP A 510 13.62 -11.60 15.58
N PHE A 511 12.38 -11.49 15.11
CA PHE A 511 12.08 -11.08 13.75
C PHE A 511 12.69 -9.71 13.39
N VAL A 512 12.73 -8.76 14.34
CA VAL A 512 13.19 -7.40 14.09
C VAL A 512 14.69 -7.39 13.77
N SER A 513 15.50 -8.12 14.52
CA SER A 513 16.93 -8.24 14.22
C SER A 513 17.18 -8.86 12.86
N VAL A 514 16.40 -9.87 12.47
CA VAL A 514 16.55 -10.53 11.16
C VAL A 514 16.32 -9.52 10.04
N ILE A 515 15.23 -8.76 10.08
CA ILE A 515 14.95 -7.77 9.03
C ILE A 515 15.93 -6.60 9.04
N ALA A 516 16.35 -6.13 10.22
CA ALA A 516 17.25 -4.99 10.36
C ALA A 516 18.67 -5.29 9.85
N LEU A 517 19.13 -6.53 10.03
CA LEU A 517 20.50 -6.93 9.72
C LEU A 517 20.64 -7.69 8.40
N PHE A 518 19.60 -8.38 7.94
CA PHE A 518 19.66 -9.22 6.75
C PHE A 518 18.64 -8.85 5.66
N GLY A 519 17.70 -7.95 5.97
CA GLY A 519 16.69 -7.48 5.04
C GLY A 519 15.46 -8.40 4.95
N TRP A 520 14.38 -7.84 4.42
CA TRP A 520 13.06 -8.49 4.33
C TRP A 520 13.08 -9.82 3.56
N GLY A 521 13.88 -9.91 2.50
CA GLY A 521 13.94 -11.09 1.63
C GLY A 521 14.58 -12.34 2.26
N ARG A 522 15.18 -12.22 3.45
CA ARG A 522 15.77 -13.34 4.19
C ARG A 522 14.84 -13.93 5.22
N HIS A 523 13.71 -13.29 5.50
CA HIS A 523 12.75 -13.76 6.49
C HIS A 523 11.68 -14.70 5.91
N THR A 524 11.08 -14.36 4.77
CA THR A 524 9.93 -15.10 4.20
C THR A 524 10.11 -15.40 2.71
N ASP A 525 9.60 -16.55 2.28
CA ASP A 525 9.51 -16.98 0.89
C ASP A 525 8.39 -16.29 0.10
N ARG A 526 7.45 -15.62 0.78
CA ARG A 526 6.34 -14.89 0.17
C ARG A 526 6.80 -13.69 -0.68
N LEU A 527 7.95 -13.10 -0.35
CA LEU A 527 8.46 -11.89 -1.02
C LEU A 527 9.29 -12.19 -2.27
N ASN A 528 9.88 -13.39 -2.36
CA ASN A 528 10.87 -13.74 -3.38
C ASN A 528 10.89 -15.26 -3.62
N SER A 529 10.72 -15.69 -4.88
CA SER A 529 10.76 -17.10 -5.29
C SER A 529 12.13 -17.78 -5.19
N ALA A 530 13.21 -17.01 -5.08
CA ALA A 530 14.58 -17.47 -4.81
C ALA A 530 14.98 -17.33 -3.33
N TYR A 531 14.00 -17.42 -2.42
CA TYR A 531 14.22 -17.35 -0.99
C TYR A 531 15.33 -18.29 -0.51
N LYS A 532 16.21 -17.74 0.34
CA LYS A 532 17.28 -18.49 1.01
C LYS A 532 17.16 -18.26 2.50
N PRO A 533 16.82 -19.30 3.28
CA PRO A 533 16.80 -19.21 4.73
C PRO A 533 18.12 -18.69 5.28
N LEU A 534 18.07 -17.93 6.36
CA LEU A 534 19.26 -17.47 7.08
C LEU A 534 19.97 -18.65 7.75
N THR A 535 21.28 -18.78 7.54
CA THR A 535 22.09 -19.81 8.20
C THR A 535 22.61 -19.33 9.56
N PHE A 536 22.86 -20.26 10.48
CA PHE A 536 23.47 -19.92 11.77
C PHE A 536 24.88 -19.33 11.62
N GLY A 537 25.64 -19.73 10.60
CA GLY A 537 26.94 -19.14 10.32
C GLY A 537 26.85 -17.66 9.90
N GLU A 538 25.85 -17.30 9.08
CA GLU A 538 25.58 -15.88 8.74
C GLU A 538 25.22 -15.07 9.99
N ILE A 539 24.41 -15.63 10.89
CA ILE A 539 24.07 -15.00 12.17
C ILE A 539 25.33 -14.79 13.02
N ASP A 540 26.18 -15.80 13.15
CA ASP A 540 27.39 -15.73 13.98
C ASP A 540 28.37 -14.67 13.44
N VAL A 541 28.53 -14.57 12.12
CA VAL A 541 29.35 -13.52 11.49
C VAL A 541 28.82 -12.13 11.81
N GLU A 542 27.51 -11.93 11.76
CA GLU A 542 26.91 -10.63 12.04
C GLU A 542 27.00 -10.26 13.54
N VAL A 543 26.83 -11.24 14.43
CA VAL A 543 26.98 -11.06 15.89
C VAL A 543 28.42 -10.70 16.25
N LEU A 544 29.43 -11.23 15.53
CA LEU A 544 30.82 -10.81 15.71
C LEU A 544 31.03 -9.34 15.34
N LYS A 545 30.38 -8.84 14.28
CA LYS A 545 30.43 -7.41 13.93
C LYS A 545 29.79 -6.54 15.01
N TYR A 546 28.66 -6.98 15.57
CA TYR A 546 28.04 -6.28 16.69
C TYR A 546 28.94 -6.27 17.94
N THR A 547 29.62 -7.38 18.22
CA THR A 547 30.59 -7.48 19.32
C THR A 547 31.74 -6.48 19.15
N GLU A 548 32.29 -6.40 17.93
CA GLU A 548 33.33 -5.44 17.60
C GLU A 548 32.82 -4.00 17.72
N TYR A 549 31.61 -3.73 17.21
CA TYR A 549 30.96 -2.42 17.30
C TYR A 549 30.89 -1.93 18.75
N ILE A 550 30.38 -2.76 19.68
CA ILE A 550 30.28 -2.40 21.10
C ILE A 550 31.66 -2.06 21.69
N ARG A 551 32.71 -2.82 21.31
CA ARG A 551 34.06 -2.62 21.84
C ARG A 551 34.64 -1.26 21.43
N THR A 552 34.34 -0.81 20.22
CA THR A 552 34.91 0.41 19.63
C THR A 552 33.93 1.60 19.64
N PHE A 553 32.75 1.44 20.22
CA PHE A 553 31.69 2.43 20.14
C PHE A 553 32.07 3.73 20.87
N ASP A 554 31.88 4.85 20.16
CA ASP A 554 32.01 6.21 20.68
C ASP A 554 30.94 7.09 19.99
N PRO A 555 29.95 7.63 20.72
CA PRO A 555 28.90 8.45 20.15
C PRO A 555 29.40 9.75 19.53
N ALA A 556 30.57 10.28 19.94
CA ALA A 556 31.17 11.46 19.32
C ALA A 556 31.74 11.16 17.92
N ARG A 557 31.92 9.88 17.58
CA ARG A 557 32.52 9.42 16.31
C ARG A 557 31.60 8.48 15.52
N ALA A 558 30.37 8.26 15.97
CA ALA A 558 29.44 7.28 15.41
C ALA A 558 28.87 7.65 14.02
N GLY A 559 29.25 8.81 13.46
CA GLY A 559 28.85 9.23 12.10
C GLY A 559 27.41 9.72 11.97
N ASN A 560 26.61 9.61 13.03
CA ASN A 560 25.28 10.20 13.16
C ASN A 560 25.27 11.29 14.25
N ARG A 561 24.19 12.07 14.30
CA ARG A 561 24.01 13.08 15.34
C ARG A 561 23.80 12.39 16.70
N PRO A 562 24.41 12.89 17.80
CA PRO A 562 24.15 12.40 19.15
C PRO A 562 22.66 12.46 19.54
N LEU A 563 22.27 11.67 20.53
CA LEU A 563 20.90 11.67 21.04
C LEU A 563 20.57 12.99 21.73
N ASP A 564 19.41 13.56 21.40
CA ASP A 564 18.83 14.71 22.09
C ASP A 564 17.81 14.24 23.16
N TYR A 565 17.11 13.13 22.91
CA TYR A 565 16.07 12.59 23.78
C TYR A 565 16.08 11.07 23.89
N ALA A 566 15.61 10.55 25.02
CA ALA A 566 15.24 9.15 25.19
C ALA A 566 13.82 9.02 25.75
N ILE A 567 13.07 8.02 25.27
CA ILE A 567 11.72 7.71 25.74
C ILE A 567 11.69 6.26 26.23
N ALA A 568 11.21 6.07 27.45
CA ALA A 568 11.02 4.77 28.08
C ALA A 568 9.60 4.61 28.62
N ASP A 569 9.17 3.36 28.77
CA ASP A 569 7.94 3.03 29.50
C ASP A 569 8.11 3.38 30.98
N ALA A 570 7.12 4.08 31.55
CA ALA A 570 7.17 4.54 32.93
C ALA A 570 7.05 3.39 33.95
N GLU A 571 6.41 2.29 33.58
CA GLU A 571 6.21 1.12 34.44
C GLU A 571 7.39 0.13 34.32
N TYR A 572 8.00 0.05 33.13
CA TYR A 572 9.08 -0.89 32.82
C TYR A 572 10.34 -0.15 32.39
N MET A 573 11.01 0.48 33.36
CA MET A 573 12.24 1.22 33.11
C MET A 573 13.36 0.30 32.62
N PRO A 574 14.00 0.63 31.47
CA PRO A 574 15.14 -0.12 30.98
C PRO A 574 16.38 0.15 31.85
N ASP A 575 17.40 -0.68 31.68
CA ASP A 575 18.73 -0.37 32.20
C ASP A 575 19.37 0.76 31.38
N PHE A 576 19.56 1.91 32.02
CA PHE A 576 20.17 3.08 31.40
C PHE A 576 21.70 3.09 31.47
N ALA A 577 22.36 2.07 32.02
CA ALA A 577 23.82 2.07 32.22
C ALA A 577 24.62 2.43 30.96
N ASN A 578 24.22 1.93 29.79
CA ASN A 578 24.89 2.27 28.53
C ASN A 578 24.59 3.69 28.03
N ILE A 579 23.38 4.23 28.26
CA ILE A 579 23.09 5.63 27.95
C ILE A 579 23.85 6.54 28.93
N ASP A 580 23.71 6.32 30.23
CA ASP A 580 24.22 7.19 31.28
C ASP A 580 25.77 7.22 31.32
N ARG A 581 26.42 6.20 30.73
CA ARG A 581 27.87 6.19 30.45
C ARG A 581 28.30 7.35 29.55
N TRP A 582 27.48 7.72 28.57
CA TRP A 582 27.82 8.70 27.54
C TRP A 582 27.04 10.00 27.68
N TYR A 583 25.84 9.95 28.26
CA TYR A 583 24.93 11.09 28.37
C TYR A 583 24.67 11.43 29.83
N GLU A 584 24.54 12.72 30.10
CA GLU A 584 23.83 13.21 31.27
C GLU A 584 22.35 13.28 30.91
N ARG A 585 21.53 12.64 31.74
CA ARG A 585 20.08 12.56 31.59
C ARG A 585 19.41 13.40 32.67
N ASP A 586 18.36 14.13 32.32
CA ASP A 586 17.58 14.88 33.30
C ASP A 586 16.69 13.96 34.16
N ALA A 587 15.87 14.55 35.04
CA ALA A 587 14.97 13.80 35.91
C ALA A 587 13.85 13.06 35.16
N GLY A 588 13.61 13.40 33.89
CA GLY A 588 12.50 12.90 33.09
C GLY A 588 11.17 13.64 33.32
N GLU A 589 10.38 13.76 32.25
CA GLU A 589 9.02 14.31 32.24
C GLU A 589 8.04 13.16 31.90
N THR A 590 7.09 12.83 32.79
CA THR A 590 6.08 11.78 32.53
C THR A 590 4.92 12.30 31.69
N HIS A 591 4.64 11.62 30.57
CA HIS A 591 3.54 11.93 29.66
C HIS A 591 2.78 10.65 29.29
N GLY A 592 1.63 10.43 29.94
CA GLY A 592 0.86 9.21 29.77
C GLY A 592 1.63 8.00 30.31
N LYS A 593 1.80 6.96 29.47
CA LYS A 593 2.53 5.72 29.83
C LYS A 593 4.06 5.88 29.76
N PHE A 594 4.57 6.98 29.21
CA PHE A 594 5.98 7.13 28.89
C PHE A 594 6.65 8.22 29.71
N ILE A 595 7.96 8.09 29.92
CA ILE A 595 8.82 9.16 30.44
C ILE A 595 9.75 9.62 29.33
N LEU A 596 9.76 10.93 29.10
CA LEU A 596 10.67 11.61 28.19
C LEU A 596 11.86 12.14 28.97
N PHE A 597 13.05 11.81 28.53
CA PHE A 597 14.29 12.31 29.09
C PHE A 597 15.03 13.19 28.08
N ARG A 598 15.59 14.30 28.56
CA ARG A 598 16.54 15.11 27.79
C ARG A 598 17.95 14.58 28.01
N LEU A 599 18.70 14.46 26.91
CA LEU A 599 20.05 13.94 26.93
C LEU A 599 21.05 15.02 26.54
N LYS A 600 22.15 15.06 27.27
CA LYS A 600 23.30 15.89 26.95
C LYS A 600 24.54 15.01 26.90
N LEU A 601 25.22 14.99 25.75
CA LEU A 601 26.46 14.23 25.62
C LEU A 601 27.50 14.74 26.63
N ARG A 602 28.10 13.82 27.40
CA ARG A 602 29.19 14.12 28.32
C ARG A 602 30.43 14.53 27.51
N GLN A 603 31.14 15.56 27.98
CA GLN A 603 32.37 16.03 27.35
C GLN A 603 33.57 15.14 27.68
#